data_AF-A0A2V5YAI8-F1
#
_entry.id   AF-A0A2V5YAI8-F1
#
_cell.length_a   1.000
_cell.length_b   1.000
_cell.length_c   1.000
_cell.angle_alpha   90.00
_cell.angle_beta   90.00
_cell.angle_gamma   90.00
#
_symmetry.space_group_name_H-M   'P 1'
#
loop_
_entity.id
_entity.type
_entity.pdbx_description
1 polymer ?
#
loop_
_entity_poly.entity_id
_entity_poly.type
_entity_poly.pdbx_seq_one_letter_code
_entity_poly.pdbx_strand_id
1 'polypeptide(L)'
;DPSGAIDQPVNPMKKLIAGGATFIARTHAAQVNHMIQMIERAFDHQGFSVVECLSECVEFFPDVFDPANPKKGGSFEVIQEKKWDNTPEDELRHDVTDELAAYKLASLPFPGVFGVFYETDRPTKNALEKKWIETTREKTGGASDLEILQKTFDRIK
;
A
#
# COMPACT_ATOMS: atom_id res chain seq x y z
N ASP A 1 -14.05 17.44 -23.95
CA ASP A 1 -13.74 17.00 -25.32
C ASP A 1 -14.78 15.96 -25.72
N PRO A 2 -15.61 16.19 -26.74
CA PRO A 2 -16.63 15.24 -27.17
C PRO A 2 -16.05 13.96 -27.80
N SER A 3 -14.75 13.94 -28.14
CA SER A 3 -14.06 12.77 -28.67
C SER A 3 -13.51 11.82 -27.60
N GLY A 4 -13.67 12.17 -26.32
CA GLY A 4 -13.16 11.39 -25.20
C GLY A 4 -11.71 11.72 -24.84
N ALA A 5 -11.11 10.89 -23.97
CA ALA A 5 -9.69 11.00 -23.61
C ALA A 5 -8.85 10.18 -24.60
N ILE A 6 -7.88 10.83 -25.26
CA ILE A 6 -6.94 10.18 -26.18
C ILE A 6 -5.76 9.55 -25.41
N ASP A 7 -5.43 10.14 -24.27
CA ASP A 7 -4.33 9.68 -23.42
C ASP A 7 -4.64 8.33 -22.79
N GLN A 8 -3.62 7.48 -22.72
CA GLN A 8 -3.72 6.19 -22.03
C GLN A 8 -3.86 6.41 -20.52
N PRO A 9 -4.75 5.66 -19.84
CA PRO A 9 -4.89 5.77 -18.41
C PRO A 9 -3.63 5.30 -17.70
N VAL A 10 -3.35 5.97 -16.58
CA VAL A 10 -2.30 5.56 -15.68
C VAL A 10 -2.72 4.30 -14.93
N ASN A 11 -1.81 3.33 -14.80
CA ASN A 11 -2.00 2.21 -13.86
C ASN A 11 -1.51 2.61 -12.46
N PRO A 12 -2.40 2.83 -11.48
CA PRO A 12 -2.01 3.28 -10.15
C PRO A 12 -1.18 2.22 -9.41
N MET A 13 -1.50 0.93 -9.54
CA MET A 13 -0.77 -0.15 -8.87
C MET A 13 0.70 -0.19 -9.29
N LYS A 14 0.97 -0.10 -10.61
CA LYS A 14 2.35 -0.03 -11.12
C LYS A 14 3.10 1.20 -10.60
N LYS A 15 2.41 2.35 -10.50
CA LYS A 15 3.01 3.57 -9.95
C LYS A 15 3.30 3.45 -8.46
N LEU A 16 2.45 2.79 -7.69
CA LEU A 16 2.64 2.57 -6.27
C LEU A 16 3.83 1.66 -6.00
N ILE A 17 3.98 0.59 -6.78
CA ILE A 17 5.15 -0.29 -6.71
C ILE A 17 6.42 0.50 -7.04
N ALA A 18 6.43 1.22 -8.17
CA ALA A 18 7.57 2.05 -8.59
C ALA A 18 7.88 3.17 -7.59
N GLY A 19 6.86 3.71 -6.93
CA GLY A 19 6.97 4.74 -5.89
C GLY A 19 7.47 4.20 -4.54
N GLY A 20 7.63 2.88 -4.41
CA GLY A 20 8.15 2.25 -3.20
C GLY A 20 7.17 2.26 -2.04
N ALA A 21 5.86 2.17 -2.31
CA ALA A 21 4.88 1.87 -1.26
C ALA A 21 5.16 0.47 -0.67
N THR A 22 4.96 0.32 0.64
CA THR A 22 5.35 -0.90 1.37
C THR A 22 4.18 -1.83 1.62
N PHE A 23 2.96 -1.34 1.43
CA PHE A 23 1.75 -2.14 1.42
C PHE A 23 0.86 -1.63 0.29
N ILE A 24 0.49 -2.53 -0.63
CA ILE A 24 -0.29 -2.23 -1.82
C ILE A 24 -1.35 -3.30 -1.97
N ALA A 25 -2.62 -2.89 -1.92
CA ALA A 25 -3.75 -3.78 -2.09
C ALA A 25 -4.81 -3.18 -3.03
N ARG A 26 -5.68 -4.03 -3.58
CA ARG A 26 -6.85 -3.63 -4.37
C ARG A 26 -8.12 -4.29 -3.82
N THR A 27 -9.21 -3.53 -3.79
CA THR A 27 -10.54 -3.99 -3.42
C THR A 27 -11.63 -3.34 -4.29
N HIS A 28 -12.88 -3.71 -4.05
CA HIS A 28 -14.06 -3.19 -4.75
C HIS A 28 -15.12 -2.72 -3.74
N ALA A 29 -15.74 -1.56 -3.96
CA ALA A 29 -16.71 -0.98 -3.03
C ALA A 29 -17.93 -1.88 -2.77
N ALA A 30 -18.42 -2.59 -3.79
CA ALA A 30 -19.47 -3.60 -3.67
C ALA A 30 -19.10 -4.86 -2.83
N GLN A 31 -17.81 -5.07 -2.53
CA GLN A 31 -17.28 -6.18 -1.74
C GLN A 31 -16.89 -5.73 -0.33
N VAL A 32 -17.90 -5.32 0.43
CA VAL A 32 -17.74 -4.65 1.74
C VAL A 32 -16.82 -5.42 2.70
N ASN A 33 -17.02 -6.73 2.85
CA ASN A 33 -16.22 -7.54 3.79
C ASN A 33 -14.74 -7.58 3.40
N HIS A 34 -14.44 -7.77 2.11
CA HIS A 34 -13.06 -7.78 1.61
C HIS A 34 -12.44 -6.38 1.71
N MET A 35 -13.20 -5.32 1.42
CA MET A 35 -12.73 -3.95 1.59
C MET A 35 -12.35 -3.65 3.04
N ILE A 36 -13.18 -4.04 4.00
CA ILE A 36 -12.86 -3.90 5.43
C ILE A 36 -11.57 -4.65 5.76
N GLN A 37 -11.45 -5.92 5.35
CA GLN A 37 -10.25 -6.73 5.59
C GLN A 37 -8.97 -6.07 5.04
N MET A 38 -9.01 -5.51 3.82
CA MET A 38 -7.86 -4.83 3.23
C MET A 38 -7.50 -3.54 3.95
N ILE A 39 -8.51 -2.78 4.40
CA ILE A 39 -8.30 -1.54 5.14
C ILE A 39 -7.72 -1.83 6.53
N GLU A 40 -8.23 -2.85 7.24
CA GLU A 40 -7.71 -3.27 8.55
C GLU A 40 -6.24 -3.69 8.44
N ARG A 41 -5.90 -4.55 7.46
CA ARG A 41 -4.50 -4.95 7.23
C ARG A 41 -3.61 -3.75 6.86
N ALA A 42 -4.11 -2.81 6.07
CA ALA A 42 -3.39 -1.59 5.72
C ALA A 42 -3.10 -0.71 6.95
N PHE A 43 -4.01 -0.69 7.94
CA PHE A 43 -3.82 0.02 9.21
C PHE A 43 -2.79 -0.64 10.12
N ASP A 44 -2.76 -1.97 10.16
CA ASP A 44 -1.80 -2.71 10.97
C ASP A 44 -0.37 -2.63 10.41
N HIS A 45 -0.24 -2.46 9.09
CA HIS A 45 1.04 -2.35 8.39
C HIS A 45 1.88 -1.16 8.87
N GLN A 46 3.13 -1.42 9.26
CA GLN A 46 4.07 -0.39 9.74
C GLN A 46 4.79 0.28 8.57
N GLY A 47 4.06 1.06 7.77
CA GLY A 47 4.64 1.72 6.60
C GLY A 47 3.67 2.62 5.84
N PHE A 48 4.01 2.92 4.59
CA PHE A 48 3.11 3.62 3.70
C PHE A 48 2.23 2.60 2.97
N SER A 49 0.95 2.61 3.32
CA SER A 49 -0.07 1.66 2.85
C SER A 49 -1.03 2.33 1.88
N VAL A 50 -1.34 1.67 0.77
CA VAL A 50 -2.34 2.13 -0.20
C VAL A 50 -3.27 0.99 -0.58
N VAL A 51 -4.57 1.26 -0.50
CA VAL A 51 -5.65 0.36 -0.93
C VAL A 51 -6.39 1.03 -2.09
N GLU A 52 -6.25 0.50 -3.31
CA GLU A 52 -7.06 0.92 -4.45
C GLU A 52 -8.48 0.35 -4.31
N CYS A 53 -9.47 1.22 -4.14
CA CYS A 53 -10.87 0.81 -4.09
C CYS A 53 -11.56 1.17 -5.41
N LEU A 54 -11.97 0.16 -6.17
CA LEU A 54 -12.80 0.35 -7.35
C LEU A 54 -14.22 0.74 -6.93
N SER A 55 -14.65 1.93 -7.35
CA SER A 55 -15.96 2.50 -7.02
C SER A 55 -16.51 3.23 -8.23
N GLU A 56 -17.67 2.80 -8.72
CA GLU A 56 -18.35 3.50 -9.79
C GLU A 56 -18.90 4.86 -9.34
N CYS A 57 -18.98 5.80 -10.29
CA CYS A 57 -19.75 7.03 -10.10
C CYS A 57 -21.09 6.84 -10.80
N VAL A 58 -22.16 6.63 -10.03
CA VAL A 58 -23.49 6.30 -10.56
C VAL A 58 -24.06 7.36 -11.52
N GLU A 59 -23.63 8.61 -11.40
CA GLU A 59 -24.11 9.73 -12.23
C GLU A 59 -23.40 9.78 -13.59
N PHE A 60 -22.06 9.74 -13.58
CA PHE A 60 -21.26 10.00 -14.79
C PHE A 60 -20.75 8.75 -15.48
N PHE A 61 -20.45 7.69 -14.71
CA PHE A 61 -19.85 6.45 -15.21
C PHE A 61 -20.50 5.24 -14.52
N PRO A 62 -21.81 5.05 -14.71
CA PRO A 62 -22.48 3.86 -14.20
C PRO A 62 -21.87 2.60 -14.82
N ASP A 63 -21.87 1.52 -14.05
CA ASP A 63 -21.51 0.16 -14.50
C ASP A 63 -20.06 -0.03 -14.99
N VAL A 64 -19.18 0.98 -14.90
CA VAL A 64 -17.78 0.91 -15.37
C VAL A 64 -16.97 -0.22 -14.71
N PHE A 65 -17.35 -0.61 -13.49
CA PHE A 65 -16.73 -1.71 -12.75
C PHE A 65 -17.60 -2.97 -12.63
N ASP A 66 -18.69 -3.10 -13.38
CA ASP A 66 -19.54 -4.30 -13.37
C ASP A 66 -18.76 -5.61 -13.66
N PRO A 67 -17.75 -5.64 -14.56
CA PRO A 67 -16.94 -6.85 -14.77
C PRO A 67 -16.13 -7.29 -13.53
N ALA A 68 -15.92 -6.41 -12.54
CA ALA A 68 -15.28 -6.71 -11.26
C ALA A 68 -16.29 -7.04 -10.14
N ASN A 69 -17.59 -7.08 -10.45
CA ASN A 69 -18.66 -7.24 -9.48
C ASN A 69 -19.48 -8.52 -9.74
N PRO A 70 -19.34 -9.57 -8.91
CA PRO A 70 -20.11 -10.81 -9.02
C PRO A 70 -21.63 -10.64 -8.97
N LYS A 71 -22.13 -9.61 -8.27
CA LYS A 71 -23.58 -9.32 -8.22
C LYS A 71 -24.12 -8.83 -9.56
N LYS A 72 -23.25 -8.38 -10.45
CA LYS A 72 -23.54 -7.89 -11.81
C LYS A 72 -23.06 -8.86 -12.90
N GLY A 73 -22.64 -10.08 -12.52
CA GLY A 73 -22.14 -11.09 -13.45
C GLY A 73 -20.65 -10.98 -13.77
N GLY A 74 -19.91 -10.08 -13.10
CA GLY A 74 -18.46 -9.99 -13.19
C GLY A 74 -17.70 -11.03 -12.35
N SER A 75 -16.38 -10.96 -12.38
CA SER A 75 -15.48 -11.82 -11.62
C SER A 75 -14.77 -11.04 -10.51
N PHE A 76 -14.62 -11.66 -9.34
CA PHE A 76 -13.85 -11.12 -8.22
C PHE A 76 -12.83 -12.19 -7.78
N GLU A 77 -11.69 -12.20 -8.45
CA GLU A 77 -10.63 -13.17 -8.19
C GLU A 77 -9.70 -12.65 -7.09
N VAL A 78 -9.65 -13.37 -5.97
CA VAL A 78 -8.80 -13.01 -4.83
C VAL A 78 -7.44 -13.67 -4.97
N ILE A 79 -6.39 -12.87 -4.83
CA ILE A 79 -5.00 -13.31 -4.81
C ILE A 79 -4.83 -14.37 -3.71
N GLN A 80 -4.33 -15.53 -4.11
CA GLN A 80 -3.95 -16.57 -3.16
C GLN A 80 -2.54 -16.27 -2.66
N GLU A 81 -2.45 -15.77 -1.44
CA GLU A 81 -1.18 -15.43 -0.80
C GLU A 81 -0.45 -16.69 -0.31
N LYS A 82 0.88 -16.65 -0.41
CA LYS A 82 1.74 -17.72 0.06
C LYS A 82 1.63 -17.90 1.58
N LYS A 83 1.41 -19.14 2.00
CA LYS A 83 1.22 -19.55 3.41
C LYS A 83 2.46 -20.19 4.02
N TRP A 84 3.47 -20.52 3.21
CA TRP A 84 4.73 -21.13 3.66
C TRP A 84 4.53 -22.51 4.30
N ASP A 85 3.54 -23.26 3.82
CA ASP A 85 3.17 -24.59 4.34
C ASP A 85 3.98 -25.74 3.69
N ASN A 86 4.90 -25.44 2.78
CA ASN A 86 5.70 -26.38 1.98
C ASN A 86 4.86 -27.35 1.13
N THR A 87 3.61 -26.99 0.83
CA THR A 87 2.78 -27.75 -0.11
C THR A 87 3.16 -27.41 -1.55
N PRO A 88 3.01 -28.34 -2.52
CA PRO A 88 3.24 -28.04 -3.93
C PRO A 88 2.36 -26.88 -4.45
N GLU A 89 1.17 -26.72 -3.88
CA GLU A 89 0.26 -25.62 -4.21
C GLU A 89 0.76 -24.25 -3.72
N ASP A 90 1.56 -24.21 -2.66
CA ASP A 90 2.10 -22.98 -2.08
C ASP A 90 3.23 -22.36 -2.90
N GLU A 91 3.96 -23.18 -3.67
CA GLU A 91 4.92 -22.69 -4.66
C GLU A 91 4.26 -21.87 -5.77
N LEU A 92 2.96 -22.12 -6.03
CA LEU A 92 2.16 -21.41 -7.02
C LEU A 92 1.45 -20.18 -6.44
N ARG A 93 1.40 -20.03 -5.11
CA ARG A 93 0.77 -18.88 -4.45
C ARG A 93 1.64 -17.64 -4.56
N HIS A 94 0.99 -16.48 -4.55
CA HIS A 94 1.63 -15.18 -4.66
C HIS A 94 2.48 -14.88 -3.42
N ASP A 95 3.77 -14.65 -3.62
CA ASP A 95 4.65 -14.10 -2.60
C ASP A 95 4.50 -12.58 -2.57
N VAL A 96 3.87 -12.08 -1.49
CA VAL A 96 3.63 -10.63 -1.30
C VAL A 96 4.92 -9.82 -1.17
N THR A 97 6.07 -10.46 -0.91
CA THR A 97 7.36 -9.78 -0.81
C THR A 97 8.08 -9.67 -2.16
N ASP A 98 7.60 -10.35 -3.21
CA ASP A 98 8.19 -10.29 -4.55
C ASP A 98 7.62 -9.11 -5.36
N GLU A 99 8.43 -8.06 -5.50
CA GLU A 99 8.08 -6.86 -6.27
C GLU A 99 7.79 -7.17 -7.75
N LEU A 100 8.52 -8.09 -8.37
CA LEU A 100 8.31 -8.45 -9.78
C LEU A 100 7.00 -9.21 -9.96
N ALA A 101 6.66 -10.10 -9.02
CA ALA A 101 5.36 -10.77 -8.99
C ALA A 101 4.23 -9.74 -8.84
N ALA A 102 4.39 -8.73 -7.97
CA ALA A 102 3.42 -7.65 -7.82
C ALA A 102 3.21 -6.88 -9.14
N TYR A 103 4.27 -6.57 -9.90
CA TYR A 103 4.15 -5.94 -11.22
C TYR A 103 3.42 -6.81 -12.24
N LYS A 104 3.62 -8.13 -12.21
CA LYS A 104 2.91 -9.06 -13.10
C LYS A 104 1.41 -9.05 -12.80
N LEU A 105 1.03 -9.16 -11.52
CA LEU A 105 -0.37 -9.05 -11.10
C LEU A 105 -0.98 -7.70 -11.49
N ALA A 106 -0.26 -6.60 -11.28
CA ALA A 106 -0.70 -5.26 -11.66
C ALA A 106 -0.81 -5.05 -13.18
N SER A 107 -0.22 -5.94 -13.99
CA SER A 107 -0.29 -5.91 -15.46
C SER A 107 -1.41 -6.75 -16.05
N LEU A 108 -2.14 -7.50 -15.22
CA LEU A 108 -3.28 -8.28 -15.68
C LEU A 108 -4.36 -7.36 -16.30
N PRO A 109 -5.03 -7.81 -17.37
CA PRO A 109 -6.13 -7.06 -17.96
C PRO A 109 -7.27 -6.91 -16.94
N PHE A 110 -8.01 -5.82 -17.03
CA PHE A 110 -9.21 -5.60 -16.22
C PHE A 110 -10.23 -6.73 -16.43
N PRO A 111 -10.90 -7.26 -15.39
CA PRO A 111 -11.02 -6.77 -14.00
C PRO A 111 -9.81 -7.04 -13.09
N GLY A 112 -8.88 -7.90 -13.53
CA GLY A 112 -7.69 -8.26 -12.79
C GLY A 112 -8.01 -9.03 -11.50
N VAL A 113 -7.11 -8.92 -10.53
CA VAL A 113 -7.18 -9.61 -9.23
C VAL A 113 -7.30 -8.63 -8.07
N PHE A 114 -7.78 -9.13 -6.93
CA PHE A 114 -8.06 -8.38 -5.71
C PHE A 114 -7.30 -8.97 -4.52
N GLY A 115 -6.98 -8.14 -3.54
CA GLY A 115 -6.18 -8.54 -2.37
C GLY A 115 -4.85 -7.81 -2.32
N VAL A 116 -3.87 -8.39 -1.63
CA VAL A 116 -2.55 -7.79 -1.42
C VAL A 116 -1.62 -8.13 -2.58
N PHE A 117 -1.10 -7.09 -3.22
CA PHE A 117 -0.14 -7.20 -4.33
C PHE A 117 1.29 -7.19 -3.80
N TYR A 118 1.55 -6.35 -2.81
CA TYR A 118 2.89 -6.18 -2.25
C TYR A 118 2.81 -5.79 -0.78
N GLU A 119 3.62 -6.44 0.04
CA GLU A 119 3.77 -6.14 1.46
C GLU A 119 5.20 -6.43 1.88
N THR A 120 5.87 -5.43 2.48
CA THR A 120 7.24 -5.58 2.99
C THR A 120 7.48 -4.69 4.18
N ASP A 121 8.23 -5.20 5.16
CA ASP A 121 8.65 -4.45 6.31
C ASP A 121 9.94 -3.69 6.03
N ARG A 122 9.91 -2.37 6.23
CA ARG A 122 11.10 -1.53 6.28
C ARG A 122 10.95 -0.45 7.34
N PRO A 123 12.05 0.06 7.92
CA PRO A 123 11.97 1.12 8.91
C PRO A 123 11.17 2.32 8.40
N THR A 124 10.14 2.71 9.17
CA THR A 124 9.37 3.92 8.86
C THR A 124 10.24 5.16 9.05
N LYS A 125 9.87 6.26 8.38
CA LYS A 125 10.51 7.56 8.59
C LYS A 125 10.55 7.92 10.08
N ASN A 126 9.43 7.77 10.78
CA ASN A 126 9.33 8.09 12.20
C ASN A 126 10.23 7.18 13.06
N ALA A 127 10.37 5.89 12.73
CA ALA A 127 11.29 5.00 13.43
C ALA A 127 12.76 5.40 13.23
N LEU A 128 13.13 5.81 12.01
CA LEU A 128 14.48 6.30 11.70
C LEU A 128 14.78 7.63 12.40
N GLU A 129 13.82 8.56 12.42
CA GLU A 129 13.95 9.84 13.12
C GLU A 129 14.04 9.65 14.64
N LYS A 130 13.24 8.73 15.21
CA LYS A 130 13.32 8.38 16.63
C LYS A 130 14.71 7.90 17.03
N LYS A 131 15.32 7.05 16.19
CA LYS A 131 16.70 6.57 16.41
C LYS A 131 17.70 7.73 16.46
N TRP A 132 17.56 8.72 15.59
CA TRP A 132 18.43 9.91 15.62
C TRP A 132 18.21 10.77 16.86
N ILE A 133 16.96 10.92 17.29
CA ILE A 133 16.62 11.64 18.53
C ILE A 133 17.26 10.95 19.73
N GLU A 134 17.10 9.63 19.86
CA GLU A 134 17.66 8.82 20.96
C GLU A 134 19.20 8.92 20.98
N THR A 135 19.86 8.69 19.83
CA THR A 135 21.32 8.80 19.71
C THR A 135 21.83 10.20 20.07
N THR A 136 21.07 11.25 19.75
CA THR A 136 21.45 12.62 20.08
C THR A 136 21.28 12.91 21.57
N ARG A 137 20.19 12.42 22.18
CA ARG A 137 19.94 12.55 23.62
C ARG A 137 20.98 11.83 24.48
N GLU A 138 21.46 10.67 24.03
CA GLU A 138 22.56 9.97 24.71
C GLU A 138 23.83 10.82 24.76
N LYS A 139 24.18 11.49 23.65
CA LYS A 139 25.34 12.40 23.59
C LYS A 139 25.21 13.62 24.48
N THR A 140 23.99 14.08 24.74
CA THR A 140 23.73 15.23 25.64
C THR A 140 23.59 14.80 27.11
N GLY A 141 23.76 13.51 27.41
CA GLY A 141 23.59 12.97 28.76
C GLY A 141 22.16 13.07 29.27
N GLY A 142 21.17 13.11 28.37
CA GLY A 142 19.76 13.27 28.73
C GLY A 142 19.36 14.66 29.22
N ALA A 143 20.21 15.68 28.99
CA ALA A 143 19.86 17.07 29.27
C ALA A 143 18.58 17.47 28.52
N SER A 144 17.73 18.26 29.18
CA SER A 144 16.52 18.83 28.58
C SER A 144 16.86 19.78 27.43
N ASP A 145 15.90 19.97 26.52
CA ASP A 145 16.07 20.85 25.37
C ASP A 145 16.43 22.28 25.78
N LEU A 146 15.89 22.76 26.92
CA LEU A 146 16.20 24.07 27.49
C LEU A 146 17.66 24.16 27.96
N GLU A 147 18.16 23.13 28.65
CA GLU A 147 19.55 23.08 29.13
C GLU A 147 20.56 23.04 27.97
N ILE A 148 20.23 22.31 26.89
CA ILE A 148 21.05 22.26 25.68
C ILE A 148 21.09 23.64 25.00
N LEU A 149 19.94 24.31 24.91
CA LEU A 149 19.82 25.64 24.32
C LEU A 149 20.61 26.68 25.12
N GLN A 150 20.48 26.67 26.45
CA GLN A 150 21.19 27.58 27.34
C GLN A 150 22.71 27.41 27.23
N LYS A 151 23.22 26.16 27.27
CA LYS A 151 24.65 25.85 27.06
C LYS A 151 25.18 26.38 25.73
N THR A 152 24.35 26.37 24.69
CA THR A 152 24.73 26.88 23.37
C THR A 152 24.85 28.40 23.37
N PHE A 153 23.88 29.11 23.97
CA PHE A 153 23.93 30.57 24.12
C PHE A 153 25.11 31.01 24.99
N ASP A 154 25.41 30.30 26.07
CA ASP A 154 26.52 30.62 26.95
C ASP A 154 27.89 30.50 26.24
N ARG A 155 28.01 29.65 25.21
CA ARG A 155 29.23 29.48 24.40
C ARG A 155 29.45 30.58 23.35
N ILE A 156 28.43 31.37 23.05
CA ILE A 156 28.49 32.45 22.03
C ILE A 156 28.92 33.78 22.65
N LYS A 157 28.86 33.92 23.98
CA LYS A 157 29.44 35.04 24.72
C LYS A 157 30.95 34.91 24.85
#